data_AF-A0A535UFJ0-F1
#
_entry.id   AF-A0A535UFJ0-F1
#
_cell.length_a   1.000
_cell.length_b   1.000
_cell.length_c   1.000
_cell.angle_alpha   90.00
_cell.angle_beta   90.00
_cell.angle_gamma   90.00
#
_symmetry.space_group_name_H-M   'P 1'
#
loop_
_entity.id
_entity.type
_entity.pdbx_description
1 polymer ?
#
loop_
_entity_poly.entity_id
_entity_poly.type
_entity_poly.pdbx_seq_one_letter_code
_entity_poly.pdbx_strand_id
1 'polypeptide(L)'
;MASEKQRQAARENIKKAAGAAKQKRSIANMPKRTRTALGKQAAAVAQRRRTGAGEPLTRQELYEIAKRRGLPGRSRMGRDELARALGRS
;
A
#
# COMPACT_ATOMS: atom_id res chain seq x y z
N MET A 1 6.88 -11.17 -14.56
CA MET A 1 7.54 -10.38 -13.49
C MET A 1 7.98 -9.06 -14.12
N ALA A 2 7.81 -7.90 -13.47
CA ALA A 2 8.28 -6.64 -14.06
C ALA A 2 9.82 -6.66 -14.23
N SER A 3 10.33 -6.14 -15.34
CA SER A 3 11.78 -6.03 -15.57
C SER A 3 12.41 -5.00 -14.64
N GLU A 4 13.73 -5.08 -14.44
CA GLU A 4 14.46 -4.12 -13.62
C GLU A 4 14.31 -2.69 -14.14
N LYS A 5 14.34 -2.51 -15.46
CA LYS A 5 14.09 -1.23 -16.12
C LYS A 5 12.72 -0.67 -15.78
N GLN A 6 11.68 -1.51 -15.74
CA GLN A 6 10.33 -1.10 -15.35
C GLN A 6 10.24 -0.70 -13.87
N ARG A 7 10.90 -1.45 -12.98
CA ARG A 7 10.94 -1.12 -11.54
C ARG A 7 11.68 0.20 -11.30
N GLN A 8 12.80 0.42 -11.99
CA GLN A 8 13.58 1.65 -11.87
C GLN A 8 12.79 2.86 -12.37
N ALA A 9 12.14 2.74 -13.54
CA ALA A 9 11.26 3.79 -14.06
C ALA A 9 10.12 4.12 -13.09
N ALA A 10 9.49 3.11 -12.49
CA ALA A 10 8.44 3.31 -11.50
C ALA A 10 8.94 4.10 -10.27
N ARG A 11 10.11 3.76 -9.74
CA ARG A 11 10.73 4.48 -8.61
C ARG A 11 10.98 5.95 -8.94
N GLU A 12 11.54 6.22 -10.13
CA GLU A 12 11.82 7.59 -10.57
C GLU A 12 10.53 8.39 -10.79
N ASN A 13 9.49 7.79 -11.35
CA ASN A 13 8.19 8.43 -11.52
C ASN A 13 7.55 8.79 -10.17
N ILE A 14 7.63 7.90 -9.17
CA ILE A 14 7.14 8.18 -7.80
C ILE A 14 7.90 9.36 -7.18
N LYS A 15 9.23 9.40 -7.31
CA LYS A 15 10.04 10.52 -6.80
C LYS A 15 9.65 11.85 -7.44
N LYS A 16 9.50 11.88 -8.76
CA LYS A 16 9.07 13.09 -9.50
C LYS A 16 7.69 13.56 -9.04
N ALA A 17 6.72 12.64 -8.91
CA ALA A 17 5.39 12.95 -8.44
C ALA A 17 5.40 13.50 -7.00
N ALA A 18 6.19 12.90 -6.10
CA ALA A 18 6.34 13.37 -4.74
C ALA A 18 6.95 14.79 -4.68
N GLY A 19 7.96 15.05 -5.50
CA GLY A 19 8.58 16.38 -5.63
C GLY A 19 7.59 17.44 -6.11
N ALA A 20 6.84 17.14 -7.18
CA ALA A 20 5.80 18.04 -7.69
C ALA A 20 4.69 18.30 -6.67
N ALA A 21 4.23 17.25 -5.97
CA ALA A 21 3.21 17.38 -4.93
C ALA A 21 3.67 18.26 -3.75
N LYS A 22 4.97 18.17 -3.37
CA LYS A 22 5.59 19.01 -2.34
C LYS A 22 5.68 20.48 -2.80
N GLN A 23 6.17 20.73 -4.00
CA GLN A 23 6.28 22.09 -4.56
C GLN A 23 4.90 22.76 -4.66
N LYS A 24 3.88 22.04 -5.12
CA LYS A 24 2.51 22.56 -5.26
C LYS A 24 1.73 22.61 -3.94
N ARG A 25 2.30 22.12 -2.84
CA ARG A 25 1.63 21.99 -1.53
C ARG A 25 0.22 21.40 -1.68
N SER A 26 0.10 20.36 -2.49
CA SER A 26 -1.18 19.82 -2.99
C SER A 26 -2.23 19.58 -1.89
N ILE A 27 -1.82 19.01 -0.75
CA ILE A 27 -2.72 18.78 0.41
C ILE A 27 -3.13 20.08 1.11
N ALA A 28 -2.24 21.08 1.16
CA ALA A 28 -2.52 22.33 1.87
C ALA A 28 -3.56 23.20 1.15
N ASN A 29 -3.60 23.12 -0.18
CA ASN A 29 -4.51 23.88 -1.04
C ASN A 29 -5.88 23.20 -1.26
N MET A 30 -6.10 22.01 -0.68
CA MET A 30 -7.39 21.32 -0.77
C MET A 30 -8.44 21.93 0.18
N PRO A 31 -9.75 21.77 -0.12
CA PRO A 31 -10.82 22.15 0.81
C PRO A 31 -10.63 21.50 2.19
N LYS A 32 -11.04 22.22 3.26
CA LYS A 32 -10.86 21.79 4.66
C LYS A 32 -11.35 20.36 4.90
N ARG A 33 -12.53 20.01 4.37
CA ARG A 33 -13.12 18.67 4.51
C ARG A 33 -12.21 17.57 3.93
N THR A 34 -11.71 17.78 2.71
CA THR A 34 -10.81 16.83 2.02
C THR A 34 -9.48 16.70 2.74
N ARG A 35 -8.86 17.83 3.11
CA ARG A 35 -7.61 17.85 3.87
C ARG A 35 -7.72 17.11 5.20
N THR A 36 -8.81 17.31 5.94
CA THR A 36 -9.07 16.60 7.20
C THR A 36 -9.29 15.10 6.99
N ALA A 37 -10.02 14.70 5.95
CA ALA A 37 -10.22 13.27 5.64
C ALA A 37 -8.88 12.57 5.33
N LEU A 38 -8.06 13.17 4.47
CA LEU A 38 -6.73 12.65 4.14
C LEU A 38 -5.80 12.60 5.35
N GLY A 39 -5.85 13.62 6.22
CA GLY A 39 -5.08 13.65 7.48
C GLY A 39 -5.44 12.50 8.43
N LYS A 40 -6.75 12.20 8.59
CA LYS A 40 -7.21 11.06 9.40
C LYS A 40 -6.71 9.72 8.84
N GLN A 41 -6.76 9.54 7.52
CA GLN A 41 -6.23 8.35 6.87
C GLN A 41 -4.72 8.19 7.09
N ALA A 42 -3.95 9.27 6.90
CA ALA A 42 -2.51 9.26 7.15
C ALA A 42 -2.18 8.92 8.61
N ALA A 43 -2.93 9.47 9.58
CA ALA A 43 -2.76 9.18 10.99
C ALA A 43 -3.04 7.69 11.30
N ALA A 44 -4.09 7.10 10.73
CA ALA A 44 -4.41 5.69 10.89
C ALA A 44 -3.29 4.79 10.34
N VAL A 45 -2.75 5.11 9.16
CA VAL A 45 -1.60 4.39 8.59
C VAL A 45 -0.36 4.51 9.49
N ALA A 46 -0.06 5.72 9.98
CA ALA A 46 1.08 5.96 10.85
C ALA A 46 0.96 5.24 12.21
N GLN A 47 -0.26 5.14 12.76
CA GLN A 47 -0.52 4.38 13.98
C GLN A 47 -0.27 2.88 13.75
N ARG A 48 -0.80 2.31 12.65
CA ARG A 48 -0.58 0.90 12.30
C ARG A 48 0.90 0.56 12.22
N ARG A 49 1.68 1.38 11.50
CA ARG A 49 3.14 1.25 11.40
C ARG A 49 3.84 1.26 12.76
N ARG A 50 3.39 2.10 13.71
CA ARG A 50 3.94 2.17 15.07
C ARG A 50 3.60 0.93 15.91
N THR A 51 2.40 0.39 15.75
CA THR A 51 1.94 -0.78 16.53
C THR A 51 2.48 -2.12 16.02
N GLY A 52 3.36 -2.13 15.02
CA GLY A 52 3.88 -3.38 14.44
C GLY A 52 2.88 -4.16 13.59
N ALA A 53 1.63 -3.68 13.48
CA ALA A 53 0.72 -4.05 12.41
C ALA A 53 1.34 -3.53 11.10
N GLY A 54 2.15 -4.37 10.45
CA GLY A 54 2.89 -4.04 9.23
C GLY A 54 1.99 -3.45 8.14
N GLU A 55 2.60 -2.81 7.13
CA GLU A 55 1.84 -2.36 5.96
C GLU A 55 0.98 -3.53 5.43
N PRO A 56 -0.27 -3.28 5.03
CA PRO A 56 -1.11 -4.33 4.49
C PRO A 56 -0.38 -4.95 3.31
N LEU A 57 0.05 -6.19 3.47
CA LEU A 57 0.76 -6.94 2.45
C LEU A 57 -0.04 -6.83 1.15
N THR A 58 0.66 -6.54 0.07
CA THR A 58 0.08 -6.52 -1.26
C THR A 58 -0.53 -7.88 -1.55
N ARG A 59 -1.50 -7.93 -2.47
CA ARG A 59 -2.09 -9.21 -2.89
C ARG A 59 -1.01 -10.21 -3.30
N GLN A 60 0.05 -9.75 -3.96
CA GLN A 60 1.14 -10.62 -4.40
C GLN A 60 1.96 -11.16 -3.22
N GLU A 61 2.29 -10.33 -2.24
CA GLU A 61 3.01 -10.79 -1.04
C GLU A 61 2.18 -11.79 -0.24
N LEU A 62 0.89 -11.53 -0.08
CA LEU A 62 -0.05 -12.48 0.52
C LEU A 62 -0.15 -13.77 -0.30
N TYR A 63 -0.16 -13.68 -1.63
CA TYR A 63 -0.16 -14.85 -2.51
C TYR A 63 1.11 -15.69 -2.36
N GLU A 64 2.29 -15.08 -2.26
CA GLU A 64 3.54 -15.82 -2.05
C GLU A 64 3.59 -16.49 -0.68
N ILE A 65 3.08 -15.82 0.36
CA ILE A 65 2.96 -16.43 1.70
C ILE A 65 1.96 -17.60 1.65
N ALA A 66 0.81 -17.42 0.99
CA ALA A 66 -0.18 -18.47 0.78
C ALA A 66 0.37 -19.65 -0.03
N LYS A 67 1.21 -19.38 -1.04
CA LYS A 67 1.90 -20.40 -1.83
C LYS A 67 2.88 -21.20 -0.96
N ARG A 68 3.70 -20.54 -0.14
CA ARG A 68 4.64 -21.21 0.79
C ARG A 68 3.91 -22.06 1.83
N ARG A 69 2.74 -21.61 2.29
CA ARG A 69 1.90 -22.34 3.26
C ARG A 69 0.98 -23.38 2.61
N GLY A 70 1.04 -23.57 1.29
CA GLY A 70 0.22 -24.57 0.60
C GLY A 70 -1.28 -24.27 0.59
N LEU A 71 -1.69 -23.00 0.74
CA LEU A 71 -3.10 -22.62 0.86
C LEU A 71 -3.89 -22.95 -0.43
N PRO A 72 -4.92 -23.82 -0.39
CA PRO A 72 -5.73 -24.16 -1.55
C PRO A 72 -6.63 -22.97 -1.93
N GLY A 73 -6.99 -22.86 -3.21
CA GLY A 73 -7.82 -21.75 -3.70
C GLY A 73 -7.14 -20.37 -3.73
N ARG A 74 -5.90 -20.22 -3.23
CA ARG A 74 -5.13 -18.96 -3.16
C ARG A 74 -5.06 -18.15 -4.45
N SER A 75 -5.09 -18.80 -5.61
CA SER A 75 -5.02 -18.12 -6.92
C SER A 75 -6.31 -17.39 -7.28
N ARG A 76 -7.45 -17.85 -6.75
CA ARG A 76 -8.78 -17.23 -6.92
C ARG A 76 -9.08 -16.17 -5.85
N MET A 77 -8.31 -16.17 -4.76
CA MET A 77 -8.51 -15.22 -3.65
C MET A 77 -8.00 -13.81 -4.00
N GLY A 78 -8.79 -12.81 -3.62
CA GLY A 78 -8.43 -11.39 -3.60
C GLY A 78 -7.51 -11.05 -2.42
N ARG A 79 -7.07 -9.78 -2.34
CA ARG A 79 -6.15 -9.33 -1.27
C ARG A 79 -6.71 -9.59 0.12
N ASP A 80 -7.94 -9.17 0.37
CA ASP A 80 -8.56 -9.26 1.71
C ASP A 80 -8.88 -10.71 2.09
N GLU A 81 -9.23 -11.54 1.10
CA GLU A 81 -9.45 -12.97 1.29
C GLU A 81 -8.16 -13.69 1.65
N LEU A 82 -7.06 -13.39 0.94
CA LEU A 82 -5.75 -13.92 1.30
C LEU A 82 -5.29 -13.43 2.68
N ALA A 83 -5.55 -12.16 3.02
CA ALA A 83 -5.21 -11.57 4.30
C ALA A 83 -5.94 -12.29 5.45
N ARG A 84 -7.26 -12.47 5.32
CA ARG A 84 -8.09 -13.24 6.27
C ARG A 84 -7.64 -14.69 6.37
N ALA A 85 -7.46 -15.37 5.25
CA ALA A 85 -7.04 -16.78 5.22
C ALA A 85 -5.65 -17.01 5.84
N LEU A 86 -4.81 -15.97 5.86
CA LEU A 86 -3.47 -16.01 6.48
C LEU A 86 -3.43 -15.51 7.93
N GLY A 87 -4.57 -15.13 8.51
CA GLY A 87 -4.66 -14.57 9.87
C GLY A 87 -3.99 -13.20 10.00
N ARG A 88 -3.94 -12.43 8.91
CA ARG A 88 -3.35 -11.10 8.84
C ARG A 88 -4.45 -10.10 8.46
N SER A 89 -5.24 -9.65 9.45
CA SER A 89 -6.30 -8.63 9.27
C SER A 89 -5.82 -7.23 9.63
#